data_AF-A0A0W0WBF7-F1
#
_entry.id   AF-A0A0W0WBF7-F1
#
_cell.length_a   1.000
_cell.length_b   1.000
_cell.length_c   1.000
_cell.angle_alpha   90.00
_cell.angle_beta   90.00
_cell.angle_gamma   90.00
#
_symmetry.space_group_name_H-M   'P 1'
#
loop_
_entity.id
_entity.type
_entity.pdbx_description
1 polymer ?
#
loop_
_entity_poly.entity_id
_entity_poly.type
_entity_poly.pdbx_seq_one_letter_code
_entity_poly.pdbx_strand_id
1 'polypeptide(L)'
;MATDKIESAKSKKGFVAIDIDGTGLVEKIDKNFGYGLMNEQSHVRQTLIQYIRAAQEAGYDIIILTARPAPIEIALRNLNIGTKPTQDIVDYLKEHDINVKAIARSPAGLKGKKMQELIQEYPEEAIGVLFDDQLKQVNDVKKQGNNQLKAFDVNSKGDLEEYLGLIQLADTHPLMVGKAHPFHPENIIKSVLDASPGKRNQDLVNLNQKLKTLEAKFPDEARDIKKILNELCIRFFEADYRQYRPEIDWINAAAKHLNVLADKLSNDNQITYADLEQARHEIFSKSSLAHVIPNSRCDELIKNFLQQMIKFPLIDELRTQCNTFSAALAYEGHNAEGEEKEAIKLQQIAVKEMVETLKNKDPNIALKNFQDKFESNQDVFANTMAGKDFVESIRTILKSLPFIGSFFEKESEKITDEIKKISQFYKSKLTDLKAADASAIEDQEDIQPGRSSL
;
A
#
# COMPACT_ATOMS: atom_id res chain seq x y z
N MET A 1 -35.90 -13.65 -40.39
CA MET A 1 -34.91 -14.69 -40.09
C MET A 1 -34.45 -14.45 -38.67
N ALA A 2 -34.82 -15.33 -37.74
CA ALA A 2 -34.39 -15.25 -36.36
C ALA A 2 -32.91 -15.61 -36.31
N THR A 3 -32.06 -14.67 -35.90
CA THR A 3 -30.69 -14.97 -35.50
C THR A 3 -30.76 -15.56 -34.11
N ASP A 4 -30.70 -16.89 -34.02
CA ASP A 4 -30.45 -17.58 -32.76
C ASP A 4 -29.11 -17.09 -32.21
N LYS A 5 -29.17 -16.17 -31.24
CA LYS A 5 -28.06 -15.94 -30.32
C LYS A 5 -27.95 -17.23 -29.52
N ILE A 6 -27.02 -18.10 -29.89
CA ILE A 6 -26.52 -19.10 -28.96
C ILE A 6 -25.82 -18.31 -27.86
N GLU A 7 -26.55 -17.93 -26.81
CA GLU A 7 -25.95 -17.56 -25.54
C GLU A 7 -25.11 -18.77 -25.12
N SER A 8 -23.79 -18.66 -25.26
CA SER A 8 -22.90 -19.74 -24.84
C SER A 8 -23.16 -19.99 -23.36
N ALA A 9 -23.49 -21.23 -23.00
CA ALA A 9 -23.73 -21.61 -21.61
C ALA A 9 -22.60 -21.08 -20.71
N LYS A 10 -22.96 -20.52 -19.56
CA LYS A 10 -22.02 -20.01 -18.56
C LYS A 10 -21.10 -21.13 -18.09
N SER A 11 -19.83 -20.80 -17.89
CA SER A 11 -18.85 -21.78 -17.42
C SER A 11 -19.24 -22.36 -16.04
N LYS A 12 -19.07 -23.67 -15.88
CA LYS A 12 -19.21 -24.33 -14.55
C LYS A 12 -18.11 -23.96 -13.57
N LYS A 13 -16.95 -23.50 -14.07
CA LYS A 13 -15.83 -23.06 -13.22
C LYS A 13 -16.04 -21.63 -12.70
N GLY A 14 -16.85 -20.84 -13.40
CA GLY A 14 -17.06 -19.42 -13.11
C GLY A 14 -16.35 -18.52 -14.10
N PHE A 15 -15.84 -17.38 -13.63
CA PHE A 15 -15.26 -16.37 -14.51
C PHE A 15 -14.05 -15.67 -13.89
N VAL A 16 -13.21 -15.12 -14.75
CA VAL A 16 -12.14 -14.18 -14.41
C VAL A 16 -12.49 -12.82 -15.00
N ALA A 17 -12.82 -11.88 -14.11
CA ALA A 17 -13.05 -10.48 -14.40
C ALA A 17 -11.74 -9.69 -14.32
N ILE A 18 -11.48 -8.88 -15.33
CA ILE A 18 -10.23 -8.15 -15.49
C ILE A 18 -10.54 -6.66 -15.54
N ASP A 19 -9.93 -5.89 -14.64
CA ASP A 19 -9.86 -4.45 -14.82
C ASP A 19 -8.96 -4.05 -15.99
N ILE A 20 -9.22 -2.89 -16.57
CA ILE A 20 -8.45 -2.36 -17.67
C ILE A 20 -7.33 -1.44 -17.18
N ASP A 21 -7.67 -0.38 -16.45
CA ASP A 21 -6.75 0.75 -16.25
C ASP A 21 -5.75 0.43 -15.14
N GLY A 22 -4.45 0.36 -15.45
CA GLY A 22 -3.41 -0.08 -14.50
C GLY A 22 -3.31 -1.60 -14.31
N THR A 23 -4.32 -2.34 -14.78
CA THR A 23 -4.39 -3.81 -14.70
C THR A 23 -4.13 -4.46 -16.06
N GLY A 24 -5.14 -4.41 -16.94
CA GLY A 24 -5.05 -4.80 -18.35
C GLY A 24 -4.04 -4.00 -19.13
N LEU A 25 -3.93 -2.72 -18.82
CA LEU A 25 -2.94 -1.80 -19.34
C LEU A 25 -1.82 -1.57 -18.33
N VAL A 26 -0.59 -1.45 -18.80
CA VAL A 26 0.57 -1.10 -17.95
C VAL A 26 0.46 0.35 -17.48
N GLU A 27 0.02 1.24 -18.35
CA GLU A 27 -0.14 2.66 -18.07
C GLU A 27 -1.40 2.93 -17.24
N LYS A 28 -1.25 3.80 -16.24
CA LYS A 28 -2.41 4.39 -15.56
C LYS A 28 -2.98 5.48 -16.46
N ILE A 29 -4.30 5.64 -16.39
CA ILE A 29 -5.02 6.64 -17.18
C ILE A 29 -5.36 7.81 -16.28
N ASP A 30 -5.10 9.03 -16.76
CA ASP A 30 -5.59 10.24 -16.10
C ASP A 30 -7.12 10.19 -16.04
N LYS A 31 -7.70 10.35 -14.85
CA LYS A 31 -9.14 10.36 -14.60
C LYS A 31 -9.75 11.77 -14.54
N ASN A 32 -8.99 12.82 -14.88
CA ASN A 32 -9.49 14.20 -14.95
C ASN A 32 -10.50 14.41 -16.09
N PHE A 33 -10.95 15.66 -16.28
CA PHE A 33 -11.89 16.08 -17.35
C PHE A 33 -11.55 15.54 -18.74
N GLY A 34 -10.28 15.22 -19.01
CA GLY A 34 -9.83 14.63 -20.26
C GLY A 34 -9.77 13.10 -20.33
N TYR A 35 -10.06 12.35 -19.27
CA TYR A 35 -10.01 10.86 -19.21
C TYR A 35 -9.10 10.17 -20.26
N GLY A 36 -7.80 10.14 -20.02
CA GLY A 36 -6.83 9.51 -20.93
C GLY A 36 -6.42 10.30 -22.18
N LEU A 37 -6.88 11.54 -22.36
CA LEU A 37 -6.44 12.45 -23.42
C LEU A 37 -4.93 12.75 -23.39
N MET A 38 -4.32 12.72 -22.20
CA MET A 38 -2.90 13.06 -22.02
C MET A 38 -1.97 11.84 -22.08
N ASN A 39 -2.51 10.64 -22.24
CA ASN A 39 -1.68 9.44 -22.35
C ASN A 39 -1.06 9.39 -23.75
N GLU A 40 0.25 9.26 -23.81
CA GLU A 40 0.98 9.14 -25.07
C GLU A 40 0.75 7.76 -25.71
N GLN A 41 0.70 6.70 -24.89
CA GLN A 41 0.51 5.31 -25.33
C GLN A 41 -0.20 4.47 -24.24
N SER A 42 -0.82 3.37 -24.65
CA SER A 42 -1.42 2.38 -23.75
C SER A 42 -1.13 0.98 -24.26
N HIS A 43 -0.53 0.16 -23.42
CA HIS A 43 -0.04 -1.16 -23.76
C HIS A 43 -0.70 -2.23 -22.92
N VAL A 44 -1.21 -3.26 -23.57
CA VAL A 44 -1.72 -4.44 -22.88
C VAL A 44 -0.56 -5.19 -22.21
N ARG A 45 -0.75 -5.53 -20.94
CA ARG A 45 0.20 -6.23 -20.07
C ARG A 45 0.41 -7.67 -20.54
N GLN A 46 1.65 -8.10 -20.78
CA GLN A 46 1.93 -9.43 -21.36
C GLN A 46 1.72 -10.57 -20.36
N THR A 47 2.17 -10.37 -19.13
CA THR A 47 1.96 -11.27 -17.98
C THR A 47 0.48 -11.60 -17.80
N LEU A 48 -0.37 -10.58 -17.83
CA LEU A 48 -1.82 -10.77 -17.68
C LEU A 48 -2.42 -11.61 -18.82
N ILE A 49 -2.00 -11.41 -20.07
CA ILE A 49 -2.45 -12.24 -21.20
C ILE A 49 -2.21 -13.73 -20.91
N GLN A 50 -1.03 -14.08 -20.37
CA GLN A 50 -0.71 -15.46 -20.05
C GLN A 50 -1.60 -16.02 -18.94
N TYR A 51 -1.86 -15.24 -17.89
CA TYR A 51 -2.73 -15.65 -16.80
C TYR A 51 -4.19 -15.82 -17.22
N ILE A 52 -4.69 -14.94 -18.09
CA ILE A 52 -6.05 -15.01 -18.62
C ILE A 52 -6.21 -16.19 -19.58
N ARG A 53 -5.24 -16.39 -20.48
CA ARG A 53 -5.25 -17.54 -21.40
C ARG A 53 -5.30 -18.86 -20.63
N ALA A 54 -4.49 -18.97 -19.58
CA ALA A 54 -4.49 -20.13 -18.70
C ALA A 54 -5.84 -20.34 -18.00
N ALA A 55 -6.49 -19.28 -17.50
CA ALA A 55 -7.85 -19.41 -16.96
C ALA A 55 -8.86 -19.89 -18.01
N GLN A 56 -8.79 -19.37 -19.23
CA GLN A 56 -9.66 -19.81 -20.32
C GLN A 56 -9.43 -21.29 -20.65
N GLU A 57 -8.18 -21.74 -20.70
CA GLU A 57 -7.83 -23.16 -20.92
C GLU A 57 -8.32 -24.06 -19.78
N ALA A 58 -8.31 -23.57 -18.54
CA ALA A 58 -8.91 -24.23 -17.38
C ALA A 58 -10.46 -24.20 -17.42
N GLY A 59 -11.06 -23.50 -18.38
CA GLY A 59 -12.49 -23.45 -18.63
C GLY A 59 -13.23 -22.28 -17.99
N TYR A 60 -12.55 -21.25 -17.46
CA TYR A 60 -13.21 -20.05 -16.95
C TYR A 60 -13.69 -19.15 -18.09
N ASP A 61 -14.83 -18.47 -17.87
CA ASP A 61 -15.23 -17.37 -18.74
C ASP A 61 -14.35 -16.13 -18.49
N ILE A 62 -13.93 -15.44 -19.56
CA ILE A 62 -13.15 -14.21 -19.43
C ILE A 62 -14.07 -13.01 -19.58
N ILE A 63 -14.06 -12.11 -18.58
CA ILE A 63 -14.90 -10.92 -18.53
C ILE A 63 -14.01 -9.69 -18.36
N ILE A 64 -14.31 -8.61 -19.09
CA ILE A 64 -13.73 -7.29 -18.79
C ILE A 64 -14.66 -6.60 -17.78
N LEU A 65 -14.13 -6.15 -16.64
CA LEU A 65 -14.87 -5.37 -15.64
C LEU A 65 -14.24 -3.98 -15.49
N THR A 66 -14.80 -2.99 -16.17
CA THR A 66 -14.21 -1.64 -16.23
C THR A 66 -15.07 -0.60 -15.53
N ALA A 67 -14.40 0.42 -14.97
CA ALA A 67 -15.05 1.62 -14.46
C ALA A 67 -15.20 2.73 -15.49
N ARG A 68 -14.74 2.52 -16.74
CA ARG A 68 -14.87 3.48 -17.83
C ARG A 68 -16.35 3.71 -18.18
N PRO A 69 -16.85 4.95 -18.09
CA PRO A 69 -18.19 5.30 -18.53
C PRO A 69 -18.36 5.04 -20.03
N ALA A 70 -19.54 4.58 -20.44
CA ALA A 70 -19.85 4.34 -21.85
C ALA A 70 -19.61 5.57 -22.78
N PRO A 71 -19.89 6.82 -22.36
CA PRO A 71 -19.59 7.99 -23.20
C PRO A 71 -18.09 8.19 -23.47
N ILE A 72 -17.24 7.89 -22.49
CA ILE A 72 -15.78 7.99 -22.65
C ILE A 72 -15.28 7.00 -23.69
N GLU A 73 -15.84 5.79 -23.73
CA GLU A 73 -15.48 4.78 -24.74
C GLU A 73 -15.75 5.24 -26.19
N ILE A 74 -16.80 6.04 -26.40
CA ILE A 74 -17.09 6.64 -27.70
C ILE A 74 -16.05 7.73 -28.02
N ALA A 75 -15.72 8.56 -27.03
CA ALA A 75 -14.72 9.62 -27.19
C ALA A 75 -13.33 9.04 -27.52
N LEU A 76 -12.87 8.02 -26.78
CA LEU A 76 -11.58 7.35 -27.01
C LEU A 76 -11.47 6.73 -28.41
N ARG A 77 -12.57 6.26 -29.01
CA ARG A 77 -12.56 5.73 -30.39
C ARG A 77 -12.42 6.83 -31.44
N ASN A 78 -13.00 8.00 -31.19
CA ASN A 78 -13.08 9.09 -32.15
C ASN A 78 -11.86 10.01 -32.09
N LEU A 79 -11.23 10.10 -30.92
CA LEU A 79 -10.05 10.90 -30.66
C LEU A 79 -8.86 9.95 -30.72
N ASN A 80 -8.06 10.02 -31.78
CA ASN A 80 -6.85 9.21 -31.96
C ASN A 80 -5.75 9.62 -30.95
N ILE A 81 -5.97 9.25 -29.69
CA ILE A 81 -5.11 9.55 -28.53
C ILE A 81 -4.47 8.25 -28.04
N GLY A 82 -3.42 8.36 -27.21
CA GLY A 82 -2.66 7.18 -26.79
C GLY A 82 -3.45 6.19 -25.92
N THR A 83 -4.58 6.59 -25.33
CA THR A 83 -5.46 5.70 -24.55
C THR A 83 -6.30 4.80 -25.45
N LYS A 84 -6.10 3.48 -25.33
CA LYS A 84 -6.91 2.49 -26.06
C LYS A 84 -8.34 2.39 -25.52
N PRO A 85 -9.37 2.43 -26.37
CA PRO A 85 -10.74 2.09 -25.96
C PRO A 85 -10.83 0.61 -25.56
N THR A 86 -11.84 0.25 -24.75
CA THR A 86 -12.04 -1.11 -24.25
C THR A 86 -12.14 -2.13 -25.40
N GLN A 87 -12.77 -1.77 -26.51
CA GLN A 87 -12.94 -2.69 -27.63
C GLN A 87 -11.61 -3.04 -28.30
N ASP A 88 -10.71 -2.08 -28.50
CA ASP A 88 -9.38 -2.35 -29.07
C ASP A 88 -8.58 -3.29 -28.17
N ILE A 89 -8.80 -3.23 -26.85
CA ILE A 89 -8.17 -4.16 -25.90
C ILE A 89 -8.77 -5.55 -26.04
N VAL A 90 -10.09 -5.67 -26.19
CA VAL A 90 -10.77 -6.95 -26.46
C VAL A 90 -10.30 -7.55 -27.79
N ASP A 91 -10.18 -6.74 -28.83
CA ASP A 91 -9.72 -7.17 -30.14
C ASP A 91 -8.26 -7.62 -30.09
N TYR A 92 -7.40 -6.87 -29.37
CA TYR A 92 -6.03 -7.29 -29.09
C TYR A 92 -5.98 -8.62 -28.32
N LEU A 93 -6.80 -8.81 -27.28
CA LEU A 93 -6.87 -10.09 -26.55
C LEU A 93 -7.29 -11.25 -27.46
N LYS A 94 -8.20 -10.99 -28.41
CA LYS A 94 -8.63 -11.98 -29.41
C LYS A 94 -7.50 -12.39 -30.36
N GLU A 95 -6.61 -11.48 -30.74
CA GLU A 95 -5.38 -11.80 -31.50
C GLU A 95 -4.44 -12.74 -30.71
N HIS A 96 -4.61 -12.81 -29.39
CA HIS A 96 -3.91 -13.72 -28.48
C HIS A 96 -4.78 -14.92 -28.06
N ASP A 97 -5.77 -15.31 -28.87
CA ASP A 97 -6.66 -16.45 -28.65
C ASP A 97 -7.50 -16.38 -27.36
N ILE A 98 -7.70 -15.18 -26.81
CA ILE A 98 -8.54 -14.95 -25.63
C ILE A 98 -9.92 -14.46 -26.07
N ASN A 99 -10.94 -15.23 -25.74
CA ASN A 99 -12.33 -14.96 -26.06
C ASN A 99 -13.02 -14.28 -24.88
N VAL A 100 -13.07 -12.94 -24.90
CA VAL A 100 -13.84 -12.16 -23.93
C VAL A 100 -15.33 -12.41 -24.13
N LYS A 101 -15.98 -12.98 -23.11
CA LYS A 101 -17.40 -13.34 -23.10
C LYS A 101 -18.31 -12.14 -22.90
N ALA A 102 -17.89 -11.20 -22.06
CA ALA A 102 -18.68 -10.03 -21.72
C ALA A 102 -17.80 -8.83 -21.30
N ILE A 103 -18.36 -7.63 -21.45
CA ILE A 103 -17.84 -6.40 -20.87
C ILE A 103 -18.85 -5.89 -19.85
N ALA A 104 -18.55 -6.06 -18.58
CA ALA A 104 -19.29 -5.49 -17.47
C ALA A 104 -18.74 -4.10 -17.12
N ARG A 105 -19.64 -3.19 -16.75
CA ARG A 105 -19.29 -1.84 -16.28
C ARG A 105 -19.78 -1.63 -14.87
N SER A 106 -18.93 -1.07 -14.02
CA SER A 106 -19.28 -0.69 -12.65
C SER A 106 -18.50 0.57 -12.25
N PRO A 107 -19.14 1.58 -11.63
CA PRO A 107 -18.43 2.75 -11.13
C PRO A 107 -17.25 2.38 -10.22
N ALA A 108 -16.24 3.26 -10.16
CA ALA A 108 -15.08 3.05 -9.32
C ALA A 108 -15.49 2.87 -7.85
N GLY A 109 -15.09 1.75 -7.23
CA GLY A 109 -15.43 1.42 -5.84
C GLY A 109 -16.72 0.62 -5.67
N LEU A 110 -17.36 0.21 -6.77
CA LEU A 110 -18.54 -0.66 -6.77
C LEU A 110 -18.29 -1.97 -7.54
N LYS A 111 -17.03 -2.30 -7.86
CA LYS A 111 -16.70 -3.53 -8.58
C LYS A 111 -17.06 -4.77 -7.77
N GLY A 112 -16.90 -4.75 -6.46
CA GLY A 112 -17.27 -5.87 -5.63
C GLY A 112 -18.76 -6.19 -5.70
N LYS A 113 -19.64 -5.18 -5.65
CA LYS A 113 -21.08 -5.42 -5.84
C LYS A 113 -21.35 -6.01 -7.23
N LYS A 114 -20.66 -5.51 -8.25
CA LYS A 114 -20.83 -6.05 -9.61
C LYS A 114 -20.37 -7.49 -9.75
N MET A 115 -19.31 -7.89 -9.05
CA MET A 115 -18.89 -9.29 -8.97
C MET A 115 -19.97 -10.19 -8.36
N GLN A 116 -20.69 -9.72 -7.33
CA GLN A 116 -21.82 -10.47 -6.74
C GLN A 116 -22.97 -10.64 -7.73
N GLU A 117 -23.32 -9.59 -8.47
CA GLU A 117 -24.35 -9.67 -9.49
C GLU A 117 -23.96 -10.68 -10.59
N LEU A 118 -22.69 -10.65 -11.03
CA LEU A 118 -22.21 -11.54 -12.07
C LEU A 118 -22.22 -13.01 -11.62
N ILE A 119 -21.75 -13.32 -10.40
CA ILE A 119 -21.65 -14.72 -9.93
C ILE A 119 -23.02 -15.40 -9.74
N GLN A 120 -24.09 -14.62 -9.54
CA GLN A 120 -25.47 -15.14 -9.47
C GLN A 120 -25.95 -15.72 -10.81
N GLU A 121 -25.32 -15.35 -11.93
CA GLU A 121 -25.62 -15.92 -13.25
C GLU A 121 -24.92 -17.27 -13.48
N TYR A 122 -24.05 -17.69 -12.56
CA TYR A 122 -23.24 -18.91 -12.66
C TYR A 122 -23.74 -19.98 -11.68
N PRO A 123 -23.37 -21.27 -11.88
CA PRO A 123 -23.66 -22.34 -10.93
C PRO A 123 -23.16 -22.03 -9.51
N GLU A 124 -23.77 -22.64 -8.49
CA GLU A 124 -23.46 -22.39 -7.08
C GLU A 124 -22.01 -22.74 -6.71
N GLU A 125 -21.41 -23.71 -7.40
CA GLU A 125 -20.01 -24.11 -7.23
C GLU A 125 -18.99 -23.25 -7.98
N ALA A 126 -19.46 -22.30 -8.81
CA ALA A 126 -18.59 -21.45 -9.61
C ALA A 126 -17.81 -20.45 -8.77
N ILE A 127 -16.61 -20.08 -9.24
CA ILE A 127 -15.75 -19.08 -8.61
C ILE A 127 -15.63 -17.85 -9.53
N GLY A 128 -15.94 -16.68 -8.99
CA GLY A 128 -15.71 -15.40 -9.63
C GLY A 128 -14.40 -14.79 -9.14
N VAL A 129 -13.48 -14.53 -10.07
CA VAL A 129 -12.16 -13.96 -9.76
C VAL A 129 -12.06 -12.53 -10.30
N LEU A 130 -11.55 -11.59 -9.52
CA LEU A 130 -11.20 -10.24 -9.97
C LEU A 130 -9.68 -10.05 -10.02
N PHE A 131 -9.16 -9.58 -11.15
CA PHE A 131 -7.84 -8.92 -11.22
C PHE A 131 -8.01 -7.41 -11.25
N ASP A 132 -7.32 -6.72 -10.35
CA ASP A 132 -7.33 -5.25 -10.24
C ASP A 132 -6.00 -4.76 -9.65
N ASP A 133 -5.47 -3.62 -10.08
CA ASP A 133 -4.26 -3.00 -9.55
C ASP A 133 -4.56 -2.16 -8.31
N GLN A 134 -5.82 -1.77 -8.13
CA GLN A 134 -6.25 -0.93 -7.03
C GLN A 134 -6.61 -1.79 -5.83
N LEU A 135 -5.79 -1.68 -4.78
CA LEU A 135 -5.99 -2.44 -3.55
C LEU A 135 -7.37 -2.23 -2.92
N LYS A 136 -7.94 -1.03 -3.07
CA LYS A 136 -9.32 -0.74 -2.63
C LYS A 136 -10.34 -1.69 -3.26
N GLN A 137 -10.22 -2.00 -4.56
CA GLN A 137 -11.17 -2.88 -5.26
C GLN A 137 -10.95 -4.34 -4.87
N VAL A 138 -9.69 -4.77 -4.74
CA VAL A 138 -9.34 -6.09 -4.22
C VAL A 138 -9.94 -6.30 -2.83
N ASN A 139 -9.77 -5.32 -1.94
CA ASN A 139 -10.31 -5.36 -0.59
C ASN A 139 -11.83 -5.26 -0.54
N ASP A 140 -12.46 -4.53 -1.46
CA ASP A 140 -13.92 -4.44 -1.57
C ASP A 140 -14.55 -5.81 -1.84
N VAL A 141 -13.97 -6.61 -2.75
CA VAL A 141 -14.41 -7.99 -2.97
C VAL A 141 -14.15 -8.86 -1.74
N LYS A 142 -12.93 -8.82 -1.18
CA LYS A 142 -12.55 -9.65 -0.02
C LYS A 142 -13.42 -9.40 1.22
N LYS A 143 -13.82 -8.15 1.47
CA LYS A 143 -14.64 -7.74 2.62
C LYS A 143 -16.08 -8.27 2.60
N GLN A 144 -16.56 -8.74 1.46
CA GLN A 144 -17.93 -9.25 1.35
C GLN A 144 -18.13 -10.62 1.99
N GLY A 145 -17.05 -11.35 2.28
CA GLY A 145 -17.14 -12.69 2.86
C GLY A 145 -17.85 -13.72 1.99
N ASN A 146 -18.00 -13.45 0.68
CA ASN A 146 -18.56 -14.42 -0.26
C ASN A 146 -17.48 -15.41 -0.68
N ASN A 147 -17.65 -16.68 -0.31
CA ASN A 147 -16.69 -17.74 -0.60
C ASN A 147 -16.53 -18.05 -2.10
N GLN A 148 -17.50 -17.71 -2.94
CA GLN A 148 -17.42 -17.84 -4.39
C GLN A 148 -16.59 -16.73 -5.04
N LEU A 149 -16.29 -15.64 -4.32
CA LEU A 149 -15.58 -14.49 -4.89
C LEU A 149 -14.15 -14.42 -4.37
N LYS A 150 -13.21 -14.23 -5.30
CA LYS A 150 -11.78 -14.03 -5.04
C LYS A 150 -11.32 -12.78 -5.76
N ALA A 151 -10.30 -12.10 -5.21
CA ALA A 151 -9.70 -10.94 -5.86
C ALA A 151 -8.19 -10.91 -5.61
N PHE A 152 -7.46 -10.53 -6.64
CA PHE A 152 -6.01 -10.59 -6.70
C PHE A 152 -5.43 -9.28 -7.23
N ASP A 153 -4.40 -8.77 -6.56
CA ASP A 153 -3.58 -7.67 -7.07
C ASP A 153 -2.64 -8.21 -8.15
N VAL A 154 -2.78 -7.74 -9.40
CA VAL A 154 -1.95 -8.18 -10.54
C VAL A 154 -0.46 -7.88 -10.36
N ASN A 155 -0.14 -6.95 -9.46
CA ASN A 155 1.22 -6.56 -9.14
C ASN A 155 1.77 -7.28 -7.89
N SER A 156 1.00 -8.21 -7.30
CA SER A 156 1.38 -8.95 -6.10
C SER A 156 1.89 -10.36 -6.44
N LYS A 157 3.16 -10.68 -6.12
CA LYS A 157 3.73 -12.03 -6.27
C LYS A 157 2.84 -13.07 -5.60
N GLY A 158 2.46 -12.82 -4.35
CA GLY A 158 1.68 -13.78 -3.55
C GLY A 158 0.29 -14.00 -4.12
N ASP A 159 -0.37 -12.94 -4.61
CA ASP A 159 -1.70 -13.04 -5.20
C ASP A 159 -1.65 -13.78 -6.55
N LEU A 160 -0.59 -13.57 -7.35
CA LEU A 160 -0.38 -14.29 -8.60
C LEU A 160 -0.11 -15.79 -8.35
N GLU A 161 0.67 -16.14 -7.31
CA GLU A 161 0.91 -17.53 -6.92
C GLU A 161 -0.37 -18.21 -6.41
N GLU A 162 -1.16 -17.51 -5.58
CA GLU A 162 -2.45 -18.00 -5.10
C GLU A 162 -3.44 -18.20 -6.26
N TYR A 163 -3.48 -17.26 -7.21
CA TYR A 163 -4.28 -17.39 -8.42
C TYR A 163 -3.88 -18.60 -9.26
N LEU A 164 -2.57 -18.80 -9.49
CA LEU A 164 -2.08 -19.97 -10.24
C LEU A 164 -2.49 -21.28 -9.55
N GLY A 165 -2.43 -21.34 -8.22
CA GLY A 165 -2.93 -22.50 -7.46
C GLY A 165 -4.45 -22.69 -7.53
N LEU A 166 -5.21 -21.62 -7.72
CA LEU A 166 -6.66 -21.64 -7.87
C LEU A 166 -7.09 -22.16 -9.25
N ILE A 167 -6.47 -21.65 -10.32
CA ILE A 167 -6.77 -22.10 -11.68
C ILE A 167 -6.19 -23.50 -11.86
N GLN A 168 -7.03 -24.52 -11.71
CA GLN A 168 -6.70 -25.96 -11.73
C GLN A 168 -6.23 -26.44 -13.11
N LEU A 169 -5.16 -25.85 -13.62
CA LEU A 169 -4.44 -26.30 -14.80
C LEU A 169 -3.85 -27.68 -14.54
N ALA A 170 -3.64 -28.44 -15.62
CA ALA A 170 -2.89 -29.69 -15.52
C ALA A 170 -1.50 -29.41 -14.91
N ASP A 171 -1.00 -30.32 -14.07
CA ASP A 171 0.33 -30.21 -13.45
C ASP A 171 1.46 -30.09 -14.48
N THR A 172 1.21 -30.45 -15.75
CA THR A 172 2.15 -30.32 -16.87
C THR A 172 2.11 -28.94 -17.54
N HIS A 173 1.17 -28.08 -17.17
CA HIS A 173 1.03 -26.75 -17.77
C HIS A 173 2.27 -25.89 -17.43
N PRO A 174 2.90 -25.22 -18.41
CA PRO A 174 4.14 -24.48 -18.19
C PRO A 174 4.07 -23.43 -17.07
N LEU A 175 2.90 -22.82 -16.85
CA LEU A 175 2.68 -21.88 -15.74
C LEU A 175 2.56 -22.54 -14.35
N MET A 176 2.26 -23.84 -14.26
CA MET A 176 2.15 -24.58 -12.98
C MET A 176 3.48 -25.23 -12.59
N VAL A 177 4.25 -25.69 -13.57
CA VAL A 177 5.60 -26.22 -13.33
C VAL A 177 6.57 -25.07 -13.18
N GLY A 178 6.59 -24.48 -11.97
CA GLY A 178 7.56 -23.47 -11.55
C GLY A 178 8.98 -23.92 -11.86
N LYS A 179 9.50 -23.47 -13.02
CA LYS A 179 10.91 -23.33 -13.44
C LYS A 179 11.08 -23.05 -14.94
N ALA A 180 10.11 -23.34 -15.81
CA ALA A 180 10.29 -23.18 -17.27
C ALA A 180 9.67 -21.90 -17.86
N HIS A 181 8.51 -21.46 -17.37
CA HIS A 181 7.77 -20.37 -18.03
C HIS A 181 8.27 -18.98 -17.59
N PRO A 182 8.56 -18.06 -18.52
CA PRO A 182 9.14 -16.75 -18.20
C PRO A 182 8.22 -15.86 -17.36
N PHE A 183 6.90 -16.05 -17.47
CA PHE A 183 5.90 -15.25 -16.76
C PHE A 183 5.43 -15.86 -15.43
N HIS A 184 6.09 -16.91 -14.92
CA HIS A 184 5.85 -17.35 -13.53
C HIS A 184 6.42 -16.29 -12.56
N PRO A 185 5.73 -15.92 -11.46
CA PRO A 185 6.18 -14.84 -10.56
C PRO A 185 7.63 -14.98 -10.10
N GLU A 186 8.06 -16.20 -9.73
CA GLU A 186 9.45 -16.47 -9.34
C GLU A 186 10.47 -16.23 -10.48
N ASN A 187 10.11 -16.58 -11.72
CA ASN A 187 10.99 -16.42 -12.88
C ASN A 187 11.07 -14.95 -13.31
N ILE A 188 9.96 -14.21 -13.20
CA ILE A 188 9.96 -12.76 -13.38
C ILE A 188 10.95 -12.13 -12.40
N ILE A 189 10.82 -12.42 -11.10
CA ILE A 189 11.72 -11.90 -10.06
C ILE A 189 13.17 -12.27 -10.34
N LYS A 190 13.44 -13.54 -10.67
CA LYS A 190 14.79 -14.00 -11.00
C LYS A 190 15.36 -13.27 -12.21
N SER A 191 14.55 -13.00 -13.23
CA SER A 191 14.98 -12.31 -14.45
C SER A 191 15.33 -10.84 -14.20
N VAL A 192 14.56 -10.15 -13.35
CA VAL A 192 14.79 -8.76 -12.95
C VAL A 192 16.02 -8.64 -12.05
N LEU A 193 16.24 -9.61 -11.16
CA LEU A 193 17.36 -9.60 -10.22
C LEU A 193 18.66 -10.18 -10.77
N ASP A 194 18.70 -10.54 -12.06
CA ASP A 194 19.91 -11.07 -12.70
C ASP A 194 20.94 -9.96 -12.93
N ALA A 195 22.08 -10.08 -12.24
CA ALA A 195 23.17 -9.11 -12.24
C ALA A 195 24.09 -9.16 -13.49
N SER A 196 23.72 -9.92 -14.52
CA SER A 196 24.51 -10.03 -15.74
C SER A 196 24.67 -8.67 -16.46
N PRO A 197 25.84 -8.38 -17.06
CA PRO A 197 26.08 -7.12 -17.79
C PRO A 197 25.00 -6.85 -18.83
N GLY A 198 24.41 -5.65 -18.81
CA GLY A 198 23.34 -5.23 -19.73
C GLY A 198 21.92 -5.52 -19.25
N LYS A 199 21.73 -6.15 -18.08
CA LYS A 199 20.43 -6.29 -17.42
C LYS A 199 20.11 -5.10 -16.52
N ARG A 200 18.81 -4.87 -16.33
CA ARG A 200 18.25 -3.56 -15.96
C ARG A 200 17.79 -3.52 -14.50
N ASN A 201 17.98 -2.35 -13.89
CA ASN A 201 17.71 -1.96 -12.50
C ASN A 201 18.72 -2.44 -11.44
N GLN A 202 19.86 -1.74 -11.37
CA GLN A 202 20.92 -2.00 -10.40
C GLN A 202 20.46 -1.80 -8.95
N ASP A 203 19.50 -0.91 -8.67
CA ASP A 203 19.03 -0.66 -7.31
C ASP A 203 18.27 -1.87 -6.74
N LEU A 204 17.44 -2.55 -7.54
CA LEU A 204 16.77 -3.78 -7.12
C LEU A 204 17.77 -4.93 -6.89
N VAL A 205 18.78 -5.06 -7.77
CA VAL A 205 19.85 -6.05 -7.63
C VAL A 205 20.66 -5.80 -6.34
N ASN A 206 21.05 -4.56 -6.10
CA ASN A 206 21.78 -4.15 -4.90
C ASN A 206 20.96 -4.43 -3.63
N LEU A 207 19.66 -4.12 -3.65
CA LEU A 207 18.77 -4.37 -2.52
C LEU A 207 18.72 -5.87 -2.20
N ASN A 208 18.59 -6.73 -3.22
CA ASN A 208 18.60 -8.18 -3.04
C ASN A 208 19.93 -8.71 -2.48
N GLN A 209 21.07 -8.13 -2.86
CA GLN A 209 22.37 -8.51 -2.31
C GLN A 209 22.49 -8.14 -0.83
N LYS A 210 22.03 -6.94 -0.45
CA LYS A 210 22.06 -6.46 0.94
C LYS A 210 21.17 -7.25 1.89
N LEU A 211 20.05 -7.77 1.39
CA LEU A 211 19.16 -8.62 2.18
C LEU A 211 19.89 -9.79 2.85
N LYS A 212 20.90 -10.37 2.18
CA LYS A 212 21.70 -11.47 2.75
C LYS A 212 22.47 -11.06 4.01
N THR A 213 22.99 -9.83 4.03
CA THR A 213 23.70 -9.28 5.18
C THR A 213 22.72 -8.85 6.27
N LEU A 214 21.61 -8.23 5.87
CA LEU A 214 20.59 -7.75 6.79
C LEU A 214 19.92 -8.91 7.55
N GLU A 215 19.65 -10.03 6.89
CA GLU A 215 18.99 -11.21 7.47
C GLU A 215 19.70 -11.76 8.72
N ALA A 216 21.03 -11.62 8.80
CA ALA A 216 21.81 -12.06 9.94
C ALA A 216 21.64 -11.15 11.19
N LYS A 217 21.30 -9.87 11.02
CA LYS A 217 21.19 -8.89 12.11
C LYS A 217 19.74 -8.51 12.43
N PHE A 218 18.92 -8.41 11.41
CA PHE A 218 17.55 -7.88 11.42
C PHE A 218 16.65 -8.77 10.52
N PRO A 219 16.35 -10.01 10.94
CA PRO A 219 15.69 -11.01 10.09
C PRO A 219 14.23 -10.64 9.74
N ASP A 220 13.52 -9.93 10.61
CA ASP A 220 12.14 -9.52 10.34
C ASP A 220 12.11 -8.36 9.33
N GLU A 221 13.00 -7.38 9.47
CA GLU A 221 13.19 -6.30 8.50
C GLU A 221 13.63 -6.84 7.14
N ALA A 222 14.56 -7.80 7.12
CA ALA A 222 14.97 -8.46 5.89
C ALA A 222 13.81 -9.18 5.20
N ARG A 223 12.95 -9.86 5.97
CA ARG A 223 11.74 -10.53 5.45
C ARG A 223 10.77 -9.52 4.83
N ASP A 224 10.55 -8.38 5.48
CA ASP A 224 9.62 -7.36 5.00
C ASP A 224 10.16 -6.63 3.76
N ILE A 225 11.44 -6.27 3.74
CA ILE A 225 12.10 -5.74 2.54
C ILE A 225 12.07 -6.79 1.42
N LYS A 226 12.26 -8.09 1.70
CA LYS A 226 12.17 -9.13 0.67
C LYS A 226 10.78 -9.22 0.03
N LYS A 227 9.72 -9.08 0.82
CA LYS A 227 8.35 -9.00 0.29
C LYS A 227 8.20 -7.79 -0.62
N ILE A 228 8.61 -6.60 -0.16
CA ILE A 228 8.54 -5.37 -0.95
C ILE A 228 9.33 -5.51 -2.27
N LEU A 229 10.57 -6.02 -2.19
CA LEU A 229 11.43 -6.26 -3.35
C LEU A 229 10.74 -7.15 -4.40
N ASN A 230 10.07 -8.21 -3.97
CA ASN A 230 9.36 -9.10 -4.87
C ASN A 230 8.25 -8.35 -5.62
N GLU A 231 7.44 -7.54 -4.93
CA GLU A 231 6.39 -6.73 -5.58
C GLU A 231 6.98 -5.71 -6.56
N LEU A 232 8.08 -5.04 -6.17
CA LEU A 232 8.80 -4.12 -7.04
C LEU A 232 9.31 -4.82 -8.32
N CYS A 233 9.80 -6.06 -8.21
CA CYS A 233 10.25 -6.81 -9.38
C CYS A 233 9.10 -7.19 -10.32
N ILE A 234 7.94 -7.62 -9.79
CA ILE A 234 6.76 -7.92 -10.61
C ILE A 234 6.31 -6.68 -11.38
N ARG A 235 6.26 -5.52 -10.70
CA ARG A 235 5.91 -4.23 -11.31
C ARG A 235 6.93 -3.77 -12.36
N PHE A 236 8.22 -3.91 -12.04
CA PHE A 236 9.31 -3.46 -12.90
C PHE A 236 9.33 -4.19 -14.25
N PHE A 237 9.06 -5.49 -14.26
CA PHE A 237 9.17 -6.33 -15.46
C PHE A 237 8.35 -5.80 -16.64
N GLU A 238 7.06 -5.49 -16.44
CA GLU A 238 6.20 -4.94 -17.49
C GLU A 238 6.53 -3.48 -17.80
N ALA A 239 6.81 -2.69 -16.77
CA ALA A 239 7.13 -1.28 -16.92
C ALA A 239 8.40 -1.08 -17.76
N ASP A 240 9.45 -1.86 -17.53
CA ASP A 240 10.69 -1.81 -18.28
C ASP A 240 10.54 -2.31 -19.73
N TYR A 241 9.77 -3.39 -19.92
CA TYR A 241 9.48 -3.89 -21.26
C TYR A 241 8.75 -2.84 -22.12
N ARG A 242 7.83 -2.08 -21.52
CA ARG A 242 7.06 -0.99 -22.18
C ARG A 242 7.71 0.39 -22.08
N GLN A 243 8.85 0.50 -21.39
CA GLN A 243 9.54 1.76 -21.11
C GLN A 243 8.65 2.81 -20.38
N TYR A 244 7.74 2.35 -19.53
CA TYR A 244 6.83 3.21 -18.77
C TYR A 244 7.56 3.91 -17.62
N ARG A 245 8.11 5.10 -17.91
CA ARG A 245 8.96 5.87 -17.00
C ARG A 245 8.35 6.19 -15.64
N PRO A 246 7.07 6.61 -15.51
CA PRO A 246 6.49 6.93 -14.21
C PRO A 246 6.58 5.79 -13.19
N GLU A 247 6.34 4.55 -13.64
CA GLU A 247 6.43 3.35 -12.81
C GLU A 247 7.88 2.97 -12.51
N ILE A 248 8.77 3.02 -13.52
CA ILE A 248 10.20 2.77 -13.35
C ILE A 248 10.82 3.74 -12.34
N ASP A 249 10.51 5.04 -12.44
CA ASP A 249 11.08 6.08 -11.58
C ASP A 249 10.58 5.93 -10.14
N TRP A 250 9.30 5.57 -9.96
CA TRP A 250 8.75 5.25 -8.64
C TRP A 250 9.43 4.02 -8.02
N ILE A 251 9.62 2.94 -8.80
CA ILE A 251 10.32 1.73 -8.36
C ILE A 251 11.76 2.04 -7.96
N ASN A 252 12.47 2.85 -8.76
CA ASN A 252 13.85 3.25 -8.46
C ASN A 252 13.94 4.08 -7.18
N ALA A 253 13.02 5.02 -6.97
CA ALA A 253 12.97 5.79 -5.72
C ALA A 253 12.74 4.87 -4.51
N ALA A 254 11.78 3.95 -4.60
CA ALA A 254 11.52 2.98 -3.53
C ALA A 254 12.74 2.09 -3.26
N ALA A 255 13.35 1.51 -4.31
CA ALA A 255 14.52 0.66 -4.18
C ALA A 255 15.73 1.41 -3.59
N LYS A 256 15.99 2.64 -4.02
CA LYS A 256 17.05 3.51 -3.49
C LYS A 256 16.89 3.75 -1.98
N HIS A 257 15.71 4.14 -1.52
CA HIS A 257 15.50 4.44 -0.09
C HIS A 257 15.53 3.19 0.78
N LEU A 258 14.99 2.07 0.28
CA LEU A 258 15.13 0.78 0.96
C LEU A 258 16.58 0.33 1.04
N ASN A 259 17.38 0.59 0.00
CA ASN A 259 18.83 0.35 0.01
C ASN A 259 19.56 1.17 1.09
N VAL A 260 19.20 2.44 1.27
CA VAL A 260 19.78 3.32 2.31
C VAL A 260 19.42 2.81 3.70
N LEU A 261 18.15 2.46 3.94
CA LEU A 261 17.71 1.94 5.24
C LEU A 261 18.35 0.58 5.55
N ALA A 262 18.38 -0.33 4.58
CA ALA A 262 19.05 -1.63 4.72
C ALA A 262 20.55 -1.49 5.01
N ASP A 263 21.24 -0.54 4.37
CA ASP A 263 22.65 -0.25 4.65
C ASP A 263 22.86 0.29 6.06
N LYS A 264 21.97 1.18 6.51
CA LYS A 264 22.07 1.74 7.85
C LYS A 264 21.92 0.67 8.92
N LEU A 265 20.89 -0.18 8.78
CA LEU A 265 20.71 -1.35 9.64
C LEU A 265 21.91 -2.31 9.60
N SER A 266 22.37 -2.66 8.40
CA SER A 266 23.45 -3.63 8.23
C SER A 266 24.79 -3.17 8.83
N ASN A 267 25.04 -1.86 8.81
CA ASN A 267 26.29 -1.26 9.30
C ASN A 267 26.17 -0.64 10.70
N ASP A 268 25.08 -0.89 11.41
CA ASP A 268 24.79 -0.31 12.73
C ASP A 268 24.87 1.24 12.73
N ASN A 269 24.55 1.86 11.59
CA ASN A 269 24.46 3.31 11.44
C ASN A 269 23.07 3.80 11.86
N GLN A 270 23.01 5.03 12.36
CA GLN A 270 21.77 5.64 12.82
C GLN A 270 20.77 5.91 11.68
N ILE A 271 19.53 5.46 11.89
CA ILE A 271 18.35 5.86 11.12
C ILE A 271 17.74 7.10 11.79
N THR A 272 17.50 8.14 11.01
CA THR A 272 16.98 9.43 11.49
C THR A 272 15.57 9.69 10.96
N TYR A 273 14.82 10.59 11.62
CA TYR A 273 13.55 11.08 11.09
C TYR A 273 13.69 11.71 9.69
N ALA A 274 14.82 12.38 9.41
CA ALA A 274 15.07 12.96 8.10
C ALA A 274 15.17 11.91 6.98
N ASP A 275 15.78 10.75 7.25
CA ASP A 275 15.84 9.65 6.28
C ASP A 275 14.43 9.13 5.95
N LEU A 276 13.60 8.95 6.98
CA LEU A 276 12.24 8.42 6.83
C LEU A 276 11.32 9.42 6.16
N GLU A 277 11.43 10.70 6.50
CA GLU A 277 10.70 11.78 5.86
C GLU A 277 11.11 11.94 4.39
N GLN A 278 12.40 11.86 4.07
CA GLN A 278 12.86 11.89 2.69
C GLN A 278 12.34 10.69 1.88
N ALA A 279 12.42 9.48 2.44
CA ALA A 279 11.87 8.29 1.81
C ALA A 279 10.36 8.42 1.56
N ARG A 280 9.62 8.86 2.58
CA ARG A 280 8.17 9.12 2.47
C ARG A 280 7.90 10.17 1.39
N HIS A 281 8.71 11.23 1.35
CA HIS A 281 8.56 12.31 0.39
C HIS A 281 8.75 11.82 -1.04
N GLU A 282 9.89 11.19 -1.33
CA GLU A 282 10.25 10.77 -2.68
C GLU A 282 9.37 9.62 -3.20
N ILE A 283 8.88 8.73 -2.33
CA ILE A 283 8.05 7.57 -2.70
C ILE A 283 6.56 7.93 -2.83
N PHE A 284 6.02 8.79 -1.94
CA PHE A 284 4.56 9.00 -1.85
C PHE A 284 4.08 10.44 -2.13
N SER A 285 4.96 11.44 -2.17
CA SER A 285 4.53 12.86 -2.12
C SER A 285 4.43 13.54 -3.49
N LYS A 286 4.48 12.79 -4.58
CA LYS A 286 4.32 13.34 -5.92
C LYS A 286 2.85 13.18 -6.34
N SER A 287 2.08 14.27 -6.18
CA SER A 287 0.67 14.35 -6.62
C SER A 287 0.51 14.73 -8.10
N SER A 288 1.60 14.91 -8.82
CA SER A 288 1.58 15.21 -10.26
C SER A 288 1.15 13.99 -11.06
N LEU A 289 0.27 14.20 -12.05
CA LEU A 289 -0.22 13.18 -13.00
C LEU A 289 0.89 12.50 -13.81
N ALA A 290 2.07 13.12 -13.91
CA ALA A 290 3.26 12.52 -14.53
C ALA A 290 3.89 11.41 -13.65
N HIS A 291 3.36 11.18 -12.46
CA HIS A 291 3.87 10.22 -11.49
C HIS A 291 2.79 9.21 -11.11
N VAL A 292 3.22 8.01 -10.73
CA VAL A 292 2.31 6.97 -10.26
C VAL A 292 1.76 7.36 -8.89
N ILE A 293 0.44 7.42 -8.77
CA ILE A 293 -0.23 7.53 -7.47
C ILE A 293 -0.23 6.15 -6.80
N PRO A 294 0.43 5.98 -5.64
CA PRO A 294 0.52 4.70 -4.93
C PRO A 294 -0.86 4.27 -4.38
N ASN A 295 -1.37 3.12 -4.81
CA ASN A 295 -2.64 2.52 -4.36
C ASN A 295 -2.68 0.98 -4.53
N SER A 296 -1.55 0.32 -4.29
CA SER A 296 -1.31 -1.11 -4.43
C SER A 296 -0.87 -1.74 -3.10
N ARG A 297 -0.84 -3.07 -3.03
CA ARG A 297 -0.32 -3.81 -1.88
C ARG A 297 1.13 -3.43 -1.54
N CYS A 298 1.96 -3.20 -2.55
CA CYS A 298 3.36 -2.79 -2.38
C CYS A 298 3.47 -1.48 -1.58
N ASP A 299 2.54 -0.55 -1.80
CA ASP A 299 2.55 0.77 -1.18
C ASP A 299 2.23 0.69 0.31
N GLU A 300 1.30 -0.18 0.69
CA GLU A 300 1.04 -0.48 2.10
C GLU A 300 2.22 -1.17 2.77
N LEU A 301 2.87 -2.13 2.09
CA LEU A 301 4.07 -2.78 2.62
C LEU A 301 5.19 -1.78 2.90
N ILE A 302 5.45 -0.84 1.98
CA ILE A 302 6.45 0.22 2.17
C ILE A 302 6.04 1.15 3.32
N LYS A 303 4.79 1.59 3.39
CA LYS A 303 4.30 2.46 4.50
C LYS A 303 4.48 1.78 5.84
N ASN A 304 4.08 0.52 5.94
CA ASN A 304 4.22 -0.27 7.17
C ASN A 304 5.69 -0.42 7.54
N PHE A 305 6.57 -0.73 6.58
CA PHE A 305 8.00 -0.84 6.83
C PHE A 305 8.60 0.48 7.33
N LEU A 306 8.33 1.61 6.67
CA LEU A 306 8.80 2.93 7.13
C LEU A 306 8.28 3.25 8.54
N GLN A 307 7.04 2.91 8.85
CA GLN A 307 6.46 3.08 10.19
C GLN A 307 7.18 2.23 11.24
N GLN A 308 7.56 0.99 10.91
CA GLN A 308 8.39 0.17 11.80
C GLN A 308 9.76 0.82 12.04
N MET A 309 10.35 1.43 11.00
CA MET A 309 11.67 2.08 11.10
C MET A 309 11.67 3.32 11.98
N ILE A 310 10.53 3.96 12.25
CA ILE A 310 10.41 5.10 13.20
C ILE A 310 10.90 4.72 14.61
N LYS A 311 10.86 3.44 14.97
CA LYS A 311 11.28 2.97 16.29
C LYS A 311 12.77 3.26 16.57
N PHE A 312 13.62 3.25 15.54
CA PHE A 312 15.06 3.53 15.69
C PHE A 312 15.34 4.98 16.12
N PRO A 313 14.93 6.01 15.38
CA PRO A 313 15.13 7.40 15.81
C PRO A 313 14.42 7.72 17.13
N LEU A 314 13.28 7.07 17.42
CA LEU A 314 12.62 7.19 18.72
C LEU A 314 13.51 6.70 19.88
N ILE A 315 14.13 5.53 19.73
CA ILE A 315 15.04 4.99 20.75
C ILE A 315 16.18 5.98 21.02
N ASP A 316 16.70 6.62 19.98
CA ASP A 316 17.76 7.62 20.12
C ASP A 316 17.26 8.91 20.80
N GLU A 317 16.02 9.33 20.54
CA GLU A 317 15.40 10.47 21.22
C GLU A 317 15.19 10.19 22.70
N LEU A 318 14.64 9.02 23.05
CA LEU A 318 14.49 8.57 24.45
C LEU A 318 15.84 8.50 25.16
N ARG A 319 16.88 7.98 24.49
CA ARG A 319 18.25 7.93 25.02
C ARG A 319 18.79 9.33 25.26
N THR A 320 18.53 10.26 24.34
CA THR A 320 18.96 11.66 24.45
C THR A 320 18.29 12.36 25.64
N GLN A 321 16.98 12.17 25.84
CA GLN A 321 16.28 12.73 27.00
C GLN A 321 16.82 12.18 28.32
N CYS A 322 17.04 10.86 28.39
CA CYS A 322 17.63 10.23 29.58
C CYS A 322 19.05 10.74 29.88
N ASN A 323 19.88 10.94 28.85
CA ASN A 323 21.24 11.45 29.01
C ASN A 323 21.23 12.93 29.44
N THR A 324 20.37 13.76 28.85
CA THR A 324 20.19 15.17 29.23
C THR A 324 19.76 15.27 30.69
N PHE A 325 18.78 14.46 31.11
CA PHE A 325 18.33 14.45 32.49
C PHE A 325 19.41 13.91 33.45
N SER A 326 20.15 12.86 33.06
CA SER A 326 21.29 12.36 33.85
C SER A 326 22.36 13.44 34.08
N ALA A 327 22.64 14.27 33.06
CA ALA A 327 23.58 15.39 33.19
C ALA A 327 23.05 16.49 34.13
N ALA A 328 21.74 16.79 34.07
CA ALA A 328 21.10 17.72 35.02
C ALA A 328 21.19 17.21 36.46
N LEU A 329 20.89 15.92 36.69
CA LEU A 329 21.01 15.29 38.01
C LEU A 329 22.45 15.29 38.54
N ALA A 330 23.45 15.11 37.66
CA ALA A 330 24.85 15.20 38.07
C ALA A 330 25.20 16.62 38.56
N TYR A 331 24.73 17.66 37.86
CA TYR A 331 24.91 19.05 38.25
C TYR A 331 24.20 19.39 39.57
N GLU A 332 22.94 19.00 39.74
CA GLU A 332 22.17 19.21 40.96
C GLU A 332 22.78 18.44 42.16
N GLY A 333 23.20 17.19 41.94
CA GLY A 333 23.80 16.35 42.97
C GLY A 333 25.15 16.85 43.52
N HIS A 334 25.85 17.74 42.80
CA HIS A 334 27.06 18.41 43.30
C HIS A 334 26.75 19.41 44.42
N ASN A 335 25.55 19.99 44.43
CA ASN A 335 25.13 21.03 45.36
C ASN A 335 24.13 20.54 46.42
N ALA A 336 23.63 19.30 46.29
CA ALA A 336 22.64 18.72 47.18
C ALA A 336 23.24 18.13 48.46
N GLU A 337 22.53 18.29 49.57
CA GLU A 337 22.87 17.71 50.88
C GLU A 337 21.69 16.91 51.45
N GLY A 338 21.97 16.00 52.39
CA GLY A 338 20.93 15.24 53.10
C GLY A 338 20.05 14.37 52.20
N GLU A 339 18.73 14.40 52.44
CA GLU A 339 17.73 13.58 51.75
C GLU A 339 17.62 13.89 50.25
N GLU A 340 17.88 15.14 49.84
CA GLU A 340 17.88 15.56 48.43
C GLU A 340 18.96 14.84 47.63
N LYS A 341 20.15 14.69 48.20
CA LYS A 341 21.26 13.95 47.58
C LYS A 341 20.92 12.48 47.37
N GLU A 342 20.16 11.87 48.29
CA GLU A 342 19.76 10.47 48.17
C GLU A 342 18.66 10.28 47.12
N ALA A 343 17.70 11.22 47.04
CA ALA A 343 16.69 11.24 45.99
C ALA A 343 17.31 11.37 44.58
N ILE A 344 18.32 12.25 44.42
CA ILE A 344 19.04 12.42 43.15
C ILE A 344 19.76 11.13 42.74
N LYS A 345 20.40 10.41 43.67
CA LYS A 345 21.04 9.12 43.36
C LYS A 345 20.03 8.08 42.89
N LEU A 346 18.87 7.98 43.53
CA LEU A 346 17.82 7.04 43.11
C LEU A 346 17.34 7.35 41.69
N GLN A 347 17.18 8.63 41.36
CA GLN A 347 16.85 9.06 40.00
C GLN A 347 17.97 8.71 39.01
N GLN A 348 19.25 8.91 39.37
CA GLN A 348 20.38 8.51 38.51
C GLN A 348 20.41 7.00 38.25
N ILE A 349 20.13 6.17 39.26
CA ILE A 349 20.05 4.71 39.09
C ILE A 349 18.89 4.35 38.14
N ALA A 350 17.70 4.91 38.38
CA ALA A 350 16.52 4.65 37.55
C ALA A 350 16.75 5.03 36.08
N VAL A 351 17.33 6.21 35.82
CA VAL A 351 17.61 6.66 34.45
C VAL A 351 18.69 5.79 33.80
N LYS A 352 19.72 5.38 34.54
CA LYS A 352 20.75 4.47 34.04
C LYS A 352 20.17 3.12 33.62
N GLU A 353 19.26 2.56 34.43
CA GLU A 353 18.54 1.34 34.07
C GLU A 353 17.69 1.52 32.81
N MET A 354 16.97 2.64 32.69
CA MET A 354 16.21 2.97 31.49
C MET A 354 17.12 3.06 30.25
N VAL A 355 18.26 3.75 30.31
CA VAL A 355 19.21 3.83 29.19
C VAL A 355 19.76 2.46 28.80
N GLU A 356 19.99 1.56 29.77
CA GLU A 356 20.46 0.20 29.50
C GLU A 356 19.45 -0.60 28.66
N THR A 357 18.15 -0.44 28.94
CA THR A 357 17.10 -1.13 28.14
C THR A 357 17.12 -0.73 26.66
N LEU A 358 17.49 0.52 26.35
CA LEU A 358 17.57 1.07 25.00
C LEU A 358 18.80 0.58 24.20
N LYS A 359 19.66 -0.27 24.78
CA LYS A 359 20.79 -0.90 24.07
C LYS A 359 20.42 -2.20 23.37
N ASN A 360 19.21 -2.72 23.59
CA ASN A 360 18.77 -3.92 22.89
C ASN A 360 18.70 -3.65 21.37
N LYS A 361 19.19 -4.60 20.57
CA LYS A 361 19.20 -4.49 19.10
C LYS A 361 17.80 -4.60 18.50
N ASP A 362 16.90 -5.34 19.14
CA ASP A 362 15.50 -5.40 18.71
C ASP A 362 14.77 -4.16 19.25
N PRO A 363 14.31 -3.26 18.37
CA PRO A 363 13.65 -2.03 18.80
C PRO A 363 12.33 -2.28 19.54
N ASN A 364 11.63 -3.39 19.30
CA ASN A 364 10.41 -3.74 20.02
C ASN A 364 10.71 -4.09 21.48
N ILE A 365 11.73 -4.91 21.69
CA ILE A 365 12.16 -5.30 23.03
C ILE A 365 12.77 -4.11 23.76
N ALA A 366 13.57 -3.29 23.07
CA ALA A 366 14.14 -2.06 23.63
C ALA A 366 13.04 -1.13 24.17
N LEU A 367 12.04 -0.81 23.33
CA LEU A 367 10.95 0.08 23.69
C LEU A 367 10.07 -0.50 24.80
N LYS A 368 9.74 -1.80 24.75
CA LYS A 368 8.95 -2.46 25.79
C LYS A 368 9.69 -2.50 27.14
N ASN A 369 10.97 -2.84 27.16
CA ASN A 369 11.73 -2.85 28.40
C ASN A 369 11.92 -1.44 28.98
N PHE A 370 12.15 -0.45 28.12
CA PHE A 370 12.19 0.95 28.52
C PHE A 370 10.88 1.39 29.15
N GLN A 371 9.78 1.03 28.52
CA GLN A 371 8.43 1.27 28.98
C GLN A 371 8.20 0.69 30.40
N ASP A 372 8.43 -0.61 30.57
CA ASP A 372 8.24 -1.30 31.85
C ASP A 372 9.10 -0.66 32.95
N LYS A 373 10.33 -0.26 32.62
CA LYS A 373 11.23 0.44 33.55
C LYS A 373 10.81 1.86 33.86
N PHE A 374 10.25 2.58 32.89
CA PHE A 374 9.74 3.93 33.11
C PHE A 374 8.52 3.90 34.03
N GLU A 375 7.60 2.95 33.83
CA GLU A 375 6.43 2.75 34.70
C GLU A 375 6.85 2.40 36.14
N SER A 376 7.77 1.44 36.31
CA SER A 376 8.20 0.99 37.65
C SER A 376 8.94 2.07 38.44
N ASN A 377 9.48 3.08 37.78
CA ASN A 377 10.27 4.15 38.39
C ASN A 377 9.57 5.51 38.39
N GLN A 378 8.31 5.60 37.95
CA GLN A 378 7.63 6.90 37.78
C GLN A 378 7.57 7.72 39.08
N ASP A 379 7.35 7.05 40.22
CA ASP A 379 7.29 7.69 41.55
C ASP A 379 8.65 8.24 42.00
N VAL A 380 9.76 7.67 41.51
CA VAL A 380 11.12 8.15 41.80
C VAL A 380 11.35 9.54 41.20
N PHE A 381 10.70 9.84 40.07
CA PHE A 381 10.80 11.11 39.37
C PHE A 381 9.77 12.16 39.82
N ALA A 382 8.66 11.74 40.42
CA ALA A 382 7.52 12.61 40.72
C ALA A 382 7.78 13.68 41.81
N ASN A 383 8.87 13.55 42.57
CA ASN A 383 9.14 14.34 43.77
C ASN A 383 9.93 15.64 43.50
N THR A 384 10.30 15.94 42.25
CA THR A 384 11.05 17.16 41.87
C THR A 384 10.44 17.83 40.64
N MET A 385 10.62 19.13 40.45
CA MET A 385 10.14 19.84 39.25
C MET A 385 10.85 19.33 37.99
N ALA A 386 12.18 19.20 38.04
CA ALA A 386 12.96 18.64 36.94
C ALA A 386 12.55 17.19 36.59
N GLY A 387 12.25 16.36 37.59
CA GLY A 387 11.74 15.00 37.38
C GLY A 387 10.33 14.96 36.77
N LYS A 388 9.45 15.91 37.13
CA LYS A 388 8.13 16.04 36.48
C LYS A 388 8.25 16.44 35.01
N ASP A 389 9.12 17.39 34.70
CA ASP A 389 9.38 17.83 33.32
C ASP A 389 10.00 16.69 32.49
N PHE A 390 10.93 15.92 33.07
CA PHE A 390 11.47 14.72 32.44
C PHE A 390 10.37 13.69 32.15
N VAL A 391 9.52 13.35 33.14
CA VAL A 391 8.40 12.41 32.94
C VAL A 391 7.47 12.88 31.82
N GLU A 392 7.16 14.17 31.76
CA GLU A 392 6.30 14.71 30.71
C GLU A 392 6.96 14.71 29.33
N SER A 393 8.26 14.94 29.24
CA SER A 393 9.02 14.82 27.99
C SER A 393 8.99 13.38 27.44
N ILE A 394 9.21 12.39 28.30
CA ILE A 394 9.16 10.97 27.91
C ILE A 394 7.75 10.58 27.50
N ARG A 395 6.73 11.01 28.25
CA ARG A 395 5.32 10.79 27.88
C ARG A 395 4.96 11.42 26.55
N THR A 396 5.40 12.65 26.28
CA THR A 396 5.14 13.35 25.01
C THR A 396 5.75 12.58 23.84
N ILE A 397 6.99 12.12 23.99
CA ILE A 397 7.70 11.31 23.00
C ILE A 397 6.96 9.98 22.76
N LEU A 398 6.59 9.26 23.81
CA LEU A 398 5.87 7.97 23.70
C LEU A 398 4.44 8.12 23.13
N LYS A 399 3.75 9.23 23.43
CA LYS A 399 2.41 9.56 22.90
C LYS A 399 2.42 9.87 21.40
N SER A 400 3.57 10.25 20.83
CA SER A 400 3.69 10.54 19.39
C SER A 400 3.60 9.31 18.47
N LEU A 401 3.56 8.09 19.03
CA LEU A 401 3.40 6.84 18.27
C LEU A 401 1.98 6.24 18.36
N PRO A 402 1.28 6.03 17.23
CA PRO A 402 -0.08 5.49 17.21
C PRO A 402 -0.26 4.10 17.83
N PHE A 403 0.80 3.29 17.95
CA PHE A 403 0.74 1.91 18.46
C PHE A 403 1.16 1.79 19.95
N ILE A 404 1.80 2.82 20.52
CA ILE A 404 2.23 2.85 21.94
C ILE A 404 1.32 3.78 22.76
N GLY A 405 0.78 4.84 22.17
CA GLY A 405 -0.13 5.78 22.84
C GLY A 405 -1.33 5.11 23.54
N SER A 406 -1.90 4.06 22.98
CA SER A 406 -3.05 3.34 23.56
C SER A 406 -2.77 2.62 24.89
N PHE A 407 -1.49 2.36 25.19
CA PHE A 407 -1.04 1.73 26.43
C PHE A 407 -0.82 2.74 27.57
N PHE A 408 -0.71 4.05 27.27
CA PHE A 408 -0.30 5.10 28.21
C PHE A 408 -1.33 6.20 28.48
N GLU A 409 -2.45 6.18 27.77
CA GLU A 409 -3.54 7.10 28.02
C GLU A 409 -4.15 6.81 29.40
N LYS A 410 -4.20 7.84 30.26
CA LYS A 410 -5.08 7.82 31.43
C LYS A 410 -6.51 7.61 30.92
N GLU A 411 -7.35 6.91 31.68
CA GLU A 411 -8.75 6.62 31.29
C GLU A 411 -9.54 7.90 30.94
N SER A 412 -9.18 9.04 31.55
CA SER A 412 -9.70 10.37 31.22
C SER A 412 -9.26 10.93 29.86
N GLU A 413 -8.10 10.52 29.35
CA GLU A 413 -7.56 10.93 28.04
C GLU A 413 -8.18 10.11 26.89
N LYS A 414 -8.48 8.82 27.12
CA LYS A 414 -9.26 7.96 26.19
C LYS A 414 -10.62 8.56 25.85
N ILE A 415 -11.33 9.03 26.88
CA ILE A 415 -12.65 9.67 26.74
C ILE A 415 -12.55 10.98 25.95
N THR A 416 -11.49 11.75 26.15
CA THR A 416 -11.33 13.05 25.49
C THR A 416 -11.01 12.92 23.99
N ASP A 417 -10.23 11.92 23.60
CA ASP A 417 -9.91 11.66 22.20
C ASP A 417 -11.04 10.95 21.44
N GLU A 418 -11.84 10.10 22.10
CA GLU A 418 -13.11 9.63 21.54
C GLU A 418 -14.11 10.77 21.36
N ILE A 419 -14.25 11.67 22.34
CA ILE A 419 -15.11 12.86 22.23
C ILE A 419 -14.61 13.79 21.11
N LYS A 420 -13.29 13.98 20.94
CA LYS A 420 -12.74 14.77 19.83
C LYS A 420 -12.98 14.13 18.47
N LYS A 421 -12.80 12.80 18.33
CA LYS A 421 -13.09 12.07 17.09
C LYS A 421 -14.58 12.12 16.76
N ILE A 422 -15.45 11.95 17.74
CA ILE A 422 -16.91 12.10 17.60
C ILE A 422 -17.24 13.55 17.22
N SER A 423 -16.66 14.55 17.89
CA SER A 423 -16.91 15.96 17.61
C SER A 423 -16.40 16.39 16.22
N GLN A 424 -15.26 15.86 15.76
CA GLN A 424 -14.76 16.05 14.40
C GLN A 424 -15.65 15.35 13.36
N PHE A 425 -16.12 14.14 13.64
CA PHE A 425 -17.08 13.43 12.79
C PHE A 425 -18.39 14.22 12.64
N TYR A 426 -18.95 14.73 13.74
CA TYR A 426 -20.16 15.57 13.70
C TYR A 426 -19.92 16.91 13.01
N LYS A 427 -18.75 17.56 13.19
CA LYS A 427 -18.40 18.78 12.45
C LYS A 427 -18.26 18.54 10.95
N SER A 428 -17.66 17.42 10.55
CA SER A 428 -17.59 17.00 9.14
C SER A 428 -19.00 16.81 8.56
N LYS A 429 -19.88 16.05 9.24
CA LYS A 429 -21.26 15.85 8.79
C LYS A 429 -22.09 17.13 8.72
N LEU A 430 -21.89 18.06 9.65
CA LEU A 430 -22.53 19.38 9.62
C LEU A 430 -22.03 20.25 8.47
N THR A 431 -20.77 20.09 8.07
CA THR A 431 -20.19 20.83 6.94
C THR A 431 -20.72 20.25 5.62
N ASP A 432 -20.82 18.92 5.51
CA ASP A 432 -21.41 18.24 4.35
C ASP A 432 -22.89 18.60 4.17
N LEU A 433 -23.66 18.68 5.27
CA LEU A 433 -25.06 19.09 5.23
C LEU A 433 -25.24 20.56 4.81
N LYS A 434 -24.36 21.46 5.29
CA LYS A 434 -24.38 22.87 4.88
C LYS A 434 -23.95 23.08 3.43
N ALA A 435 -23.02 22.26 2.94
CA ALA A 435 -22.61 22.27 1.53
C ALA A 435 -23.74 21.74 0.61
N ALA A 436 -24.48 20.73 1.07
CA ALA A 436 -25.65 20.21 0.36
C ALA A 436 -26.79 21.25 0.31
N ASP A 437 -27.07 21.95 1.42
CA ASP A 437 -28.05 23.04 1.45
C ASP A 437 -27.63 24.23 0.56
N ALA A 438 -26.35 24.57 0.50
CA ALA A 438 -25.85 25.62 -0.39
C ALA A 438 -26.01 25.24 -1.88
N SER A 439 -25.74 23.99 -2.25
CA SER A 439 -25.93 23.50 -3.62
C SER A 439 -27.40 23.43 -4.04
N ALA A 440 -28.33 23.25 -3.10
CA ALA A 440 -29.76 23.25 -3.37
C ALA A 440 -30.34 24.65 -3.59
N ILE A 441 -29.63 25.71 -3.17
CA ILE A 441 -30.03 27.11 -3.33
C ILE A 441 -29.48 27.70 -4.64
N GLU A 442 -28.30 27.28 -5.10
CA GLU A 442 -27.74 27.72 -6.39
C GLU A 442 -28.46 27.14 -7.63
N ASP A 443 -29.07 25.95 -7.52
CA ASP A 443 -29.86 25.34 -8.61
C ASP A 443 -31.24 26.03 -8.83
N GLN A 444 -31.60 27.06 -8.07
CA GLN A 444 -32.86 27.81 -8.23
C GLN A 444 -32.73 29.21 -8.85
N GLU A 445 -31.52 29.77 -9.02
CA GLU A 445 -31.36 31.15 -9.53
C GLU A 445 -31.10 31.28 -11.05
N ASP A 446 -30.98 30.18 -11.79
CA ASP A 446 -30.65 30.22 -13.23
C ASP A 446 -31.84 29.92 -14.18
N ILE A 447 -33.02 30.50 -13.89
CA ILE A 447 -34.11 30.61 -14.88
C ILE A 447 -34.61 32.05 -14.97
N GLN A 448 -33.97 32.85 -15.83
CA GLN A 448 -34.64 33.88 -16.64
C GLN A 448 -33.83 34.07 -17.94
N PRO A 449 -34.48 34.24 -19.12
CA PRO A 449 -35.20 35.49 -19.36
C PRO A 449 -36.41 35.44 -20.34
N GLY A 450 -37.40 36.29 -20.03
CA GLY A 450 -37.86 37.33 -20.96
C GLY A 450 -39.02 37.07 -21.94
N ARG A 451 -39.92 38.09 -22.01
CA ARG A 451 -40.83 38.47 -23.12
C ARG A 451 -42.02 37.52 -23.34
N SER A 452 -43.21 37.92 -23.78
CA SER A 452 -43.92 39.16 -24.08
C SER A 452 -45.34 38.72 -24.51
N SER A 453 -46.34 39.58 -24.34
CA SER A 453 -47.65 39.62 -25.05
C SER A 453 -48.60 38.42 -24.90
N LEU A 454 -49.65 38.57 -24.08
CA LEU A 454 -50.97 39.13 -24.47
C LEU A 454 -51.76 39.53 -23.21
#